data_AF-A0A812W6Y5-F1
#
_entry.id   AF-A0A812W6Y5-F1
#
_cell.length_a   1.000
_cell.length_b   1.000
_cell.length_c   1.000
_cell.angle_alpha   90.00
_cell.angle_beta   90.00
_cell.angle_gamma   90.00
#
_symmetry.space_group_name_H-M   'P 1'
#
loop_
_entity.id
_entity.type
_entity.pdbx_description
1 polymer ?
#
loop_
_entity_poly.entity_id
_entity_poly.type
_entity_poly.pdbx_seq_one_letter_code
_entity_poly.pdbx_strand_id
1 'polypeptide(L)'
;QYELLRQLIDELPLPSDPPLIDEIGVQALRSADPPEAVGREEHGKRWHVGWTTLSEDGRCALSGHSLQALDISREEEALLERMVIKLAVDGVKNSGKRFKRFKKWLEDQPPFDIVIDGANVGFNNQNREGGLFQYSQIDAVIHKLRETGSRVLLVLHPKWLRADADRTVTKRKKRKLDQINLESGLGSSEESPEDHEDGEPEIQYPFDPITDAERSAPSGTPLGFIRQWKESECLVRVPAKDCDDWYWLFAALSSSRRGARHVQVVSNDHMRDHHWRMVGNRSFLKWQGRHMTRVSIWSETSDAENCKVTLTPPDLYSMQAQVSCDGSHWHFPVPTLPSRAQQLSSGRPLPRKEIESAECHWLVAWHMK
;
A
#
# COMPACT_ATOMS: atom_id res chain seq x y z
N GLN A 1 -33.15 -10.36 3.46
CA GLN A 1 -31.86 -9.62 3.55
C GLN A 1 -31.19 -9.39 2.19
N TYR A 2 -30.52 -10.36 1.54
CA TYR A 2 -29.93 -10.15 0.20
C TYR A 2 -30.99 -9.82 -0.87
N GLU A 3 -32.08 -10.58 -0.92
CA GLU A 3 -33.18 -10.34 -1.86
C GLU A 3 -33.94 -9.03 -1.56
N LEU A 4 -34.06 -8.65 -0.29
CA LEU A 4 -34.63 -7.38 0.16
C LEU A 4 -33.74 -6.20 -0.26
N LEU A 5 -32.42 -6.27 -0.03
CA LEU A 5 -31.45 -5.28 -0.52
C LEU A 5 -31.49 -5.20 -2.05
N ARG A 6 -31.64 -6.32 -2.75
CA ARG A 6 -31.79 -6.36 -4.21
C ARG A 6 -33.06 -5.63 -4.67
N GLN A 7 -34.20 -5.89 -4.02
CA GLN A 7 -35.47 -5.21 -4.32
C GLN A 7 -35.43 -3.72 -3.98
N LEU A 8 -34.79 -3.34 -2.86
CA LEU A 8 -34.62 -1.93 -2.48
C LEU A 8 -33.67 -1.19 -3.43
N ILE A 9 -32.63 -1.85 -3.93
CA ILE A 9 -31.75 -1.32 -4.99
C ILE A 9 -32.49 -1.20 -6.32
N ASP A 10 -33.43 -2.11 -6.63
CA ASP A 10 -34.29 -2.03 -7.82
C ASP A 10 -35.34 -0.89 -7.70
N GLU A 11 -35.74 -0.50 -6.48
CA GLU A 11 -36.67 0.61 -6.18
C GLU A 11 -35.95 1.97 -5.94
N LEU A 12 -34.65 1.95 -5.65
CA LEU A 12 -33.81 3.15 -5.55
C LEU A 12 -33.30 3.53 -6.94
N PRO A 13 -33.58 4.74 -7.42
CA PRO A 13 -32.97 5.21 -8.65
C PRO A 13 -31.43 5.19 -8.51
N LEU A 14 -30.78 4.56 -9.48
CA LEU A 14 -29.33 4.47 -9.55
C LEU A 14 -28.74 5.89 -9.66
N PRO A 15 -27.61 6.22 -9.02
CA PRO A 15 -26.94 7.52 -9.21
C PRO A 15 -26.41 7.68 -10.64
N SER A 16 -26.30 6.58 -11.38
CA SER A 16 -25.95 6.57 -12.80
C SER A 16 -27.16 6.81 -13.72
N ASP A 17 -28.35 7.08 -13.16
CA ASP A 17 -29.55 7.43 -13.94
C ASP A 17 -29.59 8.97 -14.12
N PRO A 18 -29.38 9.48 -15.34
CA PRO A 18 -29.35 10.92 -15.63
C PRO A 18 -30.55 11.73 -15.08
N PRO A 19 -31.79 11.21 -15.06
CA PRO A 19 -32.93 12.00 -14.58
C PRO A 19 -32.86 12.37 -13.10
N LEU A 20 -32.18 11.58 -12.25
CA LEU A 20 -32.15 11.84 -10.81
C LEU A 20 -31.13 12.92 -10.42
N ILE A 21 -30.02 13.02 -11.16
CA ILE A 21 -29.01 14.08 -10.99
C ILE A 21 -29.57 15.42 -11.51
N ASP A 22 -30.36 15.39 -12.58
CA ASP A 22 -31.02 16.57 -13.15
C ASP A 22 -32.27 17.02 -12.36
N GLU A 23 -32.99 16.13 -11.66
CA GLU A 23 -34.13 16.49 -10.80
C GLU A 23 -33.75 16.91 -9.37
N ILE A 24 -32.71 16.30 -8.77
CA ILE A 24 -32.38 16.51 -7.35
C ILE A 24 -31.18 17.45 -7.19
N GLY A 25 -30.23 17.45 -8.13
CA GLY A 25 -29.01 18.25 -8.06
C GLY A 25 -28.05 17.79 -6.94
N VAL A 26 -26.75 17.82 -7.21
CA VAL A 26 -25.68 17.49 -6.23
C VAL A 26 -25.80 18.32 -4.94
N GLN A 27 -26.46 19.48 -4.99
CA GLN A 27 -26.75 20.32 -3.82
C GLN A 27 -27.78 19.72 -2.86
N ALA A 28 -28.80 18.99 -3.30
CA ALA A 28 -29.80 18.42 -2.39
C ALA A 28 -29.27 17.18 -1.65
N LEU A 29 -28.31 16.43 -2.23
CA LEU A 29 -27.55 15.37 -1.53
C LEU A 29 -26.64 15.90 -0.40
N ARG A 30 -26.35 17.21 -0.39
CA ARG A 30 -25.58 17.90 0.66
C ARG A 30 -26.48 18.62 1.67
N SER A 31 -27.80 18.56 1.49
CA SER A 31 -28.76 19.14 2.43
C SER A 31 -28.94 18.25 3.66
N ALA A 32 -29.57 18.76 4.72
CA ALA A 32 -29.74 18.05 5.99
C ALA A 32 -30.63 16.79 5.90
N ASP A 33 -31.33 16.59 4.78
CA ASP A 33 -32.38 15.56 4.62
C ASP A 33 -32.35 14.98 3.17
N PRO A 34 -31.33 14.18 2.82
CA PRO A 34 -31.20 13.62 1.48
C PRO A 34 -32.29 12.56 1.20
N PRO A 35 -32.59 12.26 -0.09
CA PRO A 35 -33.68 11.34 -0.45
C PRO A 35 -33.46 9.95 0.14
N GLU A 36 -34.44 9.48 0.93
CA GLU A 36 -34.49 8.13 1.48
C GLU A 36 -35.69 7.35 0.93
N ALA A 37 -35.50 6.04 0.73
CA ALA A 37 -36.53 5.06 0.43
C ALA A 37 -36.71 4.14 1.64
N VAL A 38 -37.96 3.93 2.04
CA VAL A 38 -38.30 3.07 3.18
C VAL A 38 -38.77 1.72 2.67
N GLY A 39 -38.06 0.67 3.05
CA GLY A 39 -38.38 -0.70 2.71
C GLY A 39 -39.47 -1.32 3.58
N ARG A 40 -39.96 -2.49 3.15
CA ARG A 40 -40.94 -3.29 3.90
C ARG A 40 -40.31 -3.91 5.15
N GLU A 41 -41.15 -4.19 6.14
CA GLU A 41 -40.73 -4.81 7.40
C GLU A 41 -40.43 -6.30 7.22
N GLU A 42 -39.20 -6.73 7.49
CA GLU A 42 -38.76 -8.13 7.44
C GLU A 42 -38.15 -8.53 8.78
N HIS A 43 -38.59 -9.67 9.34
CA HIS A 43 -38.05 -10.21 10.61
C HIS A 43 -38.06 -9.21 11.78
N GLY A 44 -39.10 -8.37 11.86
CA GLY A 44 -39.24 -7.34 12.90
C GLY A 44 -38.32 -6.12 12.73
N LYS A 45 -37.72 -5.94 11.55
CA LYS A 45 -36.87 -4.80 11.23
C LYS A 45 -37.40 -4.09 9.99
N ARG A 46 -37.52 -2.76 10.06
CA ARG A 46 -37.82 -1.92 8.90
C ARG A 46 -36.54 -1.27 8.40
N TRP A 47 -36.13 -1.66 7.19
CA TRP A 47 -34.93 -1.12 6.57
C TRP A 47 -35.25 0.16 5.82
N HIS A 48 -34.41 1.16 6.01
CA HIS A 48 -34.36 2.43 5.31
C HIS A 48 -33.11 2.42 4.43
N VAL A 49 -33.16 3.09 3.29
CA VAL A 49 -32.01 3.22 2.40
C VAL A 49 -31.97 4.63 1.83
N GLY A 50 -30.79 5.24 1.78
CA GLY A 50 -30.65 6.61 1.31
C GLY A 50 -29.25 6.89 0.77
N TRP A 51 -29.19 7.85 -0.16
CA TRP A 51 -27.92 8.38 -0.64
C TRP A 51 -27.32 9.33 0.39
N THR A 52 -26.03 9.22 0.65
CA THR A 52 -25.30 10.05 1.60
C THR A 52 -24.00 10.55 1.01
N THR A 53 -23.48 11.62 1.61
CA THR A 53 -22.08 12.01 1.50
C THR A 53 -21.33 11.59 2.76
N LEU A 54 -20.00 11.56 2.65
CA LEU A 54 -19.11 11.43 3.80
C LEU A 54 -18.34 12.73 3.98
N SER A 55 -18.04 13.07 5.23
CA SER A 55 -17.01 14.07 5.55
C SER A 55 -15.61 13.55 5.23
N GLU A 56 -14.61 14.43 5.32
CA GLU A 56 -13.20 14.08 5.11
C GLU A 56 -12.70 12.99 6.07
N ASP A 57 -13.23 12.94 7.29
CA ASP A 57 -12.96 11.89 8.29
C ASP A 57 -13.88 10.66 8.17
N GLY A 58 -14.69 10.57 7.11
CA GLY A 58 -15.51 9.40 6.82
C GLY A 58 -16.82 9.31 7.61
N ARG A 59 -17.31 10.40 8.21
CA ARG A 59 -18.60 10.44 8.90
C ARG A 59 -19.73 10.52 7.88
N CYS A 60 -20.66 9.57 7.96
CA CYS A 60 -21.87 9.55 7.15
C CYS A 60 -22.84 10.65 7.59
N ALA A 61 -23.25 11.50 6.64
CA ALA A 61 -24.19 12.58 6.89
C ALA A 61 -25.58 12.08 7.36
N LEU A 62 -26.06 10.96 6.79
CA LEU A 62 -27.37 10.39 7.13
C LEU A 62 -27.40 9.68 8.49
N SER A 63 -26.43 8.81 8.73
CA SER A 63 -26.44 7.93 9.91
C SER A 63 -25.65 8.48 11.10
N GLY A 64 -24.79 9.48 10.88
CA GLY A 64 -23.84 9.97 11.87
C GLY A 64 -22.70 9.00 12.22
N HIS A 65 -22.73 7.76 11.72
CA HIS A 65 -21.66 6.78 11.90
C HIS A 65 -20.44 7.12 11.05
N SER A 66 -19.25 6.93 11.62
CA SER A 66 -17.98 7.03 10.89
C SER A 66 -17.59 5.67 10.31
N LEU A 67 -17.19 5.68 9.03
CA LEU A 67 -16.57 4.54 8.40
C LEU A 67 -15.20 4.23 9.01
N GLN A 68 -14.78 2.98 8.85
CA GLN A 68 -13.54 2.47 9.42
C GLN A 68 -12.48 2.29 8.33
N ALA A 69 -11.21 2.48 8.69
CA ALA A 69 -10.08 1.94 7.95
C ALA A 69 -9.98 0.45 8.28
N LEU A 70 -10.56 -0.38 7.42
CA LEU A 70 -10.65 -1.82 7.65
C LEU A 70 -9.29 -2.48 7.52
N ASP A 71 -8.84 -3.10 8.62
CA ASP A 71 -7.67 -3.96 8.64
C ASP A 71 -8.00 -5.35 8.08
N ILE A 72 -6.98 -6.06 7.60
CA ILE A 72 -7.09 -7.48 7.32
C ILE A 72 -7.09 -8.30 8.61
N SER A 73 -7.69 -9.49 8.60
CA SER A 73 -7.67 -10.38 9.76
C SER A 73 -6.25 -10.88 10.08
N ARG A 74 -6.02 -11.40 11.29
CA ARG A 74 -4.72 -11.99 11.66
C ARG A 74 -4.37 -13.21 10.80
N GLU A 75 -5.38 -13.96 10.40
CA GLU A 75 -5.26 -15.13 9.53
C GLU A 75 -4.89 -14.71 8.10
N GLU A 76 -5.53 -13.66 7.59
CA GLU A 76 -5.19 -13.04 6.30
C GLU A 76 -3.76 -12.48 6.32
N GLU A 77 -3.36 -11.80 7.39
CA GLU A 77 -2.00 -11.26 7.58
C GLU A 77 -0.95 -12.38 7.61
N ALA A 78 -1.18 -13.46 8.35
CA ALA A 78 -0.30 -14.62 8.39
C ALA A 78 -0.19 -15.33 7.03
N LEU A 79 -1.30 -15.38 6.27
CA LEU A 79 -1.28 -15.92 4.91
C LEU A 79 -0.44 -15.04 3.98
N LEU A 80 -0.62 -13.72 4.07
CA LEU A 80 0.13 -12.75 3.28
C LEU A 80 1.63 -12.82 3.58
N GLU A 81 2.02 -12.90 4.85
CA GLU A 81 3.42 -13.09 5.27
C GLU A 81 4.02 -14.35 4.67
N ARG A 82 3.31 -15.49 4.72
CA ARG A 82 3.77 -16.75 4.11
C ARG A 82 3.97 -16.63 2.60
N MET A 83 3.06 -15.96 1.90
CA MET A 83 3.19 -15.72 0.46
C MET A 83 4.42 -14.87 0.14
N VAL A 84 4.65 -13.80 0.90
CA VAL A 84 5.83 -12.92 0.74
C VAL A 84 7.12 -13.70 0.96
N ILE A 85 7.20 -14.52 2.01
CA ILE A 85 8.37 -15.40 2.24
C ILE A 85 8.59 -16.31 1.04
N LYS A 86 7.54 -17.01 0.57
CA LYS A 86 7.64 -17.92 -0.59
C LYS A 86 8.17 -17.19 -1.82
N LEU A 87 7.66 -15.98 -2.09
CA LEU A 87 8.06 -15.17 -3.25
C LEU A 87 9.48 -14.60 -3.14
N ALA A 88 9.92 -14.27 -1.93
CA ALA A 88 11.26 -13.77 -1.67
C ALA A 88 12.33 -14.84 -1.97
N VAL A 89 12.03 -16.10 -1.67
CA VAL A 89 12.98 -17.22 -1.81
C VAL A 89 12.86 -17.96 -3.14
N ASP A 90 11.87 -17.61 -3.97
CA ASP A 90 11.57 -18.30 -5.22
C ASP A 90 12.56 -17.96 -6.35
N GLY A 91 12.97 -18.98 -7.10
CA GLY A 91 13.75 -18.84 -8.35
C GLY A 91 15.18 -18.31 -8.21
N VAL A 92 15.67 -17.97 -7.01
CA VAL A 92 17.02 -17.45 -6.78
C VAL A 92 17.80 -18.37 -5.84
N LYS A 93 18.92 -18.91 -6.34
CA LYS A 93 19.83 -19.77 -5.54
C LYS A 93 20.24 -19.07 -4.23
N ASN A 94 20.30 -19.84 -3.15
CA ASN A 94 20.66 -19.39 -1.80
C ASN A 94 19.74 -18.29 -1.20
N SER A 95 18.64 -17.89 -1.85
CA SER A 95 17.75 -16.84 -1.34
C SER A 95 17.11 -17.21 0.00
N GLY A 96 16.75 -18.48 0.18
CA GLY A 96 16.24 -18.98 1.47
C GLY A 96 17.17 -18.72 2.66
N LYS A 97 18.47 -19.01 2.53
CA LYS A 97 19.47 -18.74 3.57
C LYS A 97 19.60 -17.23 3.85
N ARG A 98 19.64 -16.41 2.79
CA ARG A 98 19.76 -14.95 2.90
C ARG A 98 18.54 -14.33 3.58
N PHE A 99 17.33 -14.71 3.15
CA PHE A 99 16.09 -14.22 3.72
C PHE A 99 15.91 -14.68 5.18
N LYS A 100 16.35 -15.90 5.53
CA LYS A 100 16.35 -16.40 6.92
C LYS A 100 17.20 -15.52 7.84
N ARG A 101 18.37 -15.04 7.39
CA ARG A 101 19.21 -14.11 8.17
C ARG A 101 18.52 -12.76 8.39
N PHE A 102 17.93 -12.19 7.34
CA PHE A 102 17.14 -10.96 7.46
C PHE A 102 16.00 -11.11 8.48
N LYS A 103 15.24 -12.20 8.36
CA LYS A 103 14.13 -12.49 9.27
C LYS A 103 14.59 -12.60 10.72
N LYS A 104 15.68 -13.33 10.98
CA LYS A 104 16.26 -13.44 12.33
C LYS A 104 16.67 -12.08 12.89
N TRP A 105 17.40 -11.29 12.11
CA TRP A 105 17.77 -9.93 12.53
C TRP A 105 16.53 -9.08 12.85
N LEU A 106 15.50 -9.14 12.00
CA LEU A 106 14.28 -8.36 12.17
C LEU A 106 13.50 -8.77 13.43
N GLU A 107 13.49 -10.06 13.77
CA GLU A 107 12.86 -10.58 15.00
C GLU A 107 13.50 -10.03 16.28
N ASP A 108 14.81 -9.74 16.24
CA ASP A 108 15.56 -9.13 17.34
C ASP A 108 15.36 -7.61 17.46
N GLN A 109 14.79 -6.97 16.43
CA GLN A 109 14.46 -5.54 16.46
C GLN A 109 13.07 -5.29 17.04
N PRO A 110 12.81 -4.19 17.75
CA PRO A 110 11.43 -3.72 17.97
C PRO A 110 10.65 -3.59 16.63
N PRO A 111 9.31 -3.55 16.65
CA PRO A 111 8.54 -3.17 15.48
C PRO A 111 8.96 -1.79 14.95
N PHE A 112 8.85 -1.59 13.64
CA PHE A 112 9.04 -0.28 13.03
C PHE A 112 7.67 0.37 12.79
N ASP A 113 7.59 1.68 13.01
CA ASP A 113 6.39 2.46 12.72
C ASP A 113 6.32 2.77 11.22
N ILE A 114 7.49 2.90 10.57
CA ILE A 114 7.58 3.28 9.17
C ILE A 114 8.66 2.45 8.48
N VAL A 115 8.32 1.88 7.32
CA VAL A 115 9.27 1.26 6.40
C VAL A 115 9.32 2.08 5.11
N ILE A 116 10.52 2.39 4.63
CA ILE A 116 10.76 3.18 3.43
C ILE A 116 11.32 2.28 2.33
N ASP A 117 10.65 2.29 1.18
CA ASP A 117 11.19 1.77 -0.07
C ASP A 117 12.20 2.78 -0.62
N GLY A 118 13.47 2.60 -0.24
CA GLY A 118 14.51 3.58 -0.54
C GLY A 118 14.75 3.74 -2.04
N ALA A 119 14.59 2.66 -2.83
CA ALA A 119 14.77 2.72 -4.27
C ALA A 119 13.70 3.60 -4.93
N ASN A 120 12.44 3.40 -4.55
CA ASN A 120 11.32 4.19 -5.08
C ASN A 120 11.41 5.66 -4.67
N VAL A 121 11.75 5.94 -3.41
CA VAL A 121 11.92 7.32 -2.92
C VAL A 121 13.06 8.03 -3.63
N GLY A 122 14.22 7.39 -3.78
CA GLY A 122 15.37 8.00 -4.47
C GLY A 122 15.17 8.24 -5.96
N PHE A 123 14.17 7.59 -6.59
CA PHE A 123 13.77 7.85 -7.97
C PHE A 123 12.48 8.67 -8.09
N ASN A 124 11.97 9.26 -7.01
CA ASN A 124 10.77 10.07 -7.05
C ASN A 124 10.94 11.26 -8.02
N ASN A 125 10.04 11.35 -9.01
CA ASN A 125 10.08 12.34 -10.08
C ASN A 125 11.38 12.32 -10.93
N GLN A 126 12.12 11.20 -10.97
CA GLN A 126 13.36 11.04 -11.74
C GLN A 126 13.17 10.32 -13.09
N ASN A 127 11.95 9.96 -13.47
CA ASN A 127 11.66 9.27 -14.74
C ASN A 127 11.69 10.22 -15.96
N ARG A 128 12.66 11.12 -16.01
CA ARG A 128 12.93 12.09 -17.09
C ARG A 128 14.30 11.82 -17.70
N GLU A 129 14.54 12.38 -18.90
CA GLU A 129 15.87 12.31 -19.52
C GLU A 129 16.92 12.94 -18.58
N GLY A 130 18.02 12.21 -18.35
CA GLY A 130 19.05 12.62 -17.40
C GLY A 130 18.66 12.52 -15.91
N GLY A 131 17.51 11.92 -15.58
CA GLY A 131 17.11 11.69 -14.19
C GLY A 131 18.05 10.71 -13.47
N LEU A 132 18.40 11.04 -12.23
CA LEU A 132 19.36 10.30 -11.42
C LEU A 132 18.77 9.93 -10.06
N PHE A 133 19.19 8.80 -9.51
CA PHE A 133 18.94 8.41 -8.13
C PHE A 133 19.41 9.51 -7.16
N GLN A 134 18.55 9.98 -6.28
CA GLN A 134 18.83 11.10 -5.37
C GLN A 134 18.83 10.65 -3.91
N TYR A 135 20.01 10.65 -3.29
CA TYR A 135 20.18 10.33 -1.87
C TYR A 135 19.54 11.38 -0.95
N SER A 136 19.61 12.67 -1.32
CA SER A 136 19.01 13.75 -0.54
C SER A 136 17.48 13.66 -0.47
N GLN A 137 16.82 13.11 -1.49
CA GLN A 137 15.37 12.84 -1.44
C GLN A 137 15.02 11.84 -0.34
N ILE A 138 15.81 10.76 -0.22
CA ILE A 138 15.64 9.74 0.82
C ILE A 138 15.89 10.36 2.19
N ASP A 139 16.97 11.14 2.32
CA ASP A 139 17.33 11.76 3.59
C ASP A 139 16.28 12.78 4.06
N ALA A 140 15.75 13.60 3.16
CA ALA A 140 14.67 14.54 3.47
C ALA A 140 13.39 13.84 3.95
N VAL A 141 13.04 12.69 3.35
CA VAL A 141 11.92 11.87 3.81
C VAL A 141 12.18 11.29 5.20
N ILE A 142 13.38 10.74 5.45
CA ILE A 142 13.75 10.20 6.77
C ILE A 142 13.71 11.29 7.84
N HIS A 143 14.26 12.47 7.56
CA HIS A 143 14.26 13.60 8.49
C HIS A 143 12.84 13.99 8.89
N LYS A 144 11.98 14.24 7.90
CA LYS A 144 10.57 14.59 8.12
C LYS A 144 9.82 13.55 8.93
N LEU A 145 10.09 12.26 8.70
CA LEU A 145 9.43 11.18 9.42
C LEU A 145 9.94 11.03 10.85
N ARG A 146 11.23 11.22 11.08
CA ARG A 146 11.82 11.15 12.42
C ARG A 146 11.42 12.31 13.33
N GLU A 147 11.13 13.48 12.77
CA GLU A 147 10.55 14.61 13.52
C GLU A 147 9.24 14.24 14.24
N THR A 148 8.52 13.23 13.74
CA THR A 148 7.29 12.73 14.38
C THR A 148 7.54 11.77 15.56
N GLY A 149 8.81 11.45 15.85
CA GLY A 149 9.19 10.44 16.85
C GLY A 149 9.08 8.99 16.37
N SER A 150 8.72 8.78 15.10
CA SER A 150 8.52 7.44 14.52
C SER A 150 9.84 6.68 14.33
N ARG A 151 9.81 5.36 14.57
CA ARG A 151 10.92 4.46 14.27
C ARG A 151 10.91 4.05 12.80
N VAL A 152 11.90 4.53 12.06
CA VAL A 152 12.01 4.39 10.61
C VAL A 152 12.99 3.29 10.21
N LEU A 153 12.61 2.44 9.26
CA LEU A 153 13.47 1.48 8.55
C LEU A 153 13.57 1.85 7.07
N LEU A 154 14.76 2.22 6.61
CA LEU A 154 15.12 2.39 5.21
C LEU A 154 15.61 1.05 4.64
N VAL A 155 14.94 0.55 3.61
CA VAL A 155 15.37 -0.66 2.88
C VAL A 155 16.03 -0.26 1.57
N LEU A 156 17.28 -0.69 1.35
CA LEU A 156 18.02 -0.40 0.12
C LEU A 156 18.81 -1.60 -0.41
N HIS A 157 18.83 -1.73 -1.74
CA HIS A 157 19.71 -2.65 -2.44
C HIS A 157 21.18 -2.14 -2.46
N PRO A 158 22.19 -3.02 -2.33
CA PRO A 158 23.61 -2.65 -2.19
C PRO A 158 24.20 -1.88 -3.36
N LYS A 159 23.59 -1.99 -4.53
CA LYS A 159 23.98 -1.18 -5.70
C LYS A 159 23.87 0.33 -5.43
N TRP A 160 23.03 0.74 -4.47
CA TRP A 160 22.86 2.12 -4.01
C TRP A 160 23.73 2.44 -2.78
N LEU A 161 24.50 1.48 -2.26
CA LEU A 161 25.31 1.65 -1.06
C LEU A 161 26.80 1.74 -1.40
N ARG A 162 27.13 2.48 -2.48
CA ARG A 162 28.49 2.59 -3.02
C ARG A 162 28.75 3.98 -3.59
N ALA A 163 30.02 4.40 -3.56
CA ALA A 163 30.46 5.67 -4.13
C ALA A 163 30.27 5.75 -5.65
N ASP A 164 30.48 4.63 -6.33
CA ASP A 164 30.47 4.46 -7.79
C ASP A 164 29.11 3.97 -8.33
N ALA A 165 28.04 4.07 -7.53
CA ALA A 165 26.71 3.63 -7.93
C ALA A 165 26.29 4.29 -9.25
N ASP A 166 25.89 3.49 -10.24
CA ASP A 166 25.25 4.00 -11.45
C ASP A 166 23.86 4.53 -11.09
N ARG A 167 23.73 5.86 -11.05
CA ARG A 167 22.53 6.57 -10.63
C ARG A 167 21.48 6.68 -11.74
N THR A 168 21.75 6.21 -12.95
CA THR A 168 20.83 6.37 -14.07
C THR A 168 19.60 5.46 -13.98
N VAL A 169 18.48 5.89 -14.58
CA VAL A 169 17.26 5.08 -14.66
C VAL A 169 17.42 3.99 -15.73
N THR A 170 17.73 2.76 -15.33
CA THR A 170 17.76 1.63 -16.27
C THR A 170 16.35 1.09 -16.54
N LYS A 171 15.81 1.26 -17.75
CA LYS A 171 14.60 0.56 -18.19
C LYS A 171 14.93 -0.91 -18.50
N ARG A 172 14.95 -1.80 -17.49
CA ARG A 172 15.12 -3.24 -17.75
C ARG A 172 13.89 -3.82 -18.46
N LYS A 173 14.12 -4.64 -19.49
CA LYS A 173 13.09 -5.39 -20.21
C LYS A 173 12.52 -6.47 -19.27
N LYS A 174 11.23 -6.38 -18.94
CA LYS A 174 10.56 -7.23 -17.94
C LYS A 174 10.37 -8.66 -18.47
N ARG A 175 10.74 -9.67 -17.68
CA ARG A 175 10.36 -11.07 -17.90
C ARG A 175 8.98 -11.30 -17.26
N LYS A 176 8.05 -11.92 -17.98
CA LYS A 176 6.73 -12.31 -17.42
C LYS A 176 6.96 -13.57 -16.58
N LEU A 177 6.66 -13.51 -15.29
CA LEU A 177 6.75 -14.64 -14.35
C LEU A 177 5.36 -15.22 -14.12
N ASP A 178 5.29 -16.53 -13.87
CA ASP A 178 4.02 -17.23 -13.65
C ASP A 178 3.42 -16.92 -12.26
N GLN A 179 2.10 -17.04 -12.17
CA GLN A 179 1.36 -16.95 -10.90
C GLN A 179 1.67 -18.15 -10.02
N ILE A 180 1.83 -17.93 -8.72
CA ILE A 180 1.99 -19.03 -7.76
C ILE A 180 0.60 -19.52 -7.34
N ASN A 181 0.31 -20.81 -7.55
CA ASN A 181 -0.87 -21.46 -6.97
C ASN A 181 -0.61 -21.77 -5.48
N LEU A 182 -1.59 -21.46 -4.61
CA LEU A 182 -1.54 -21.80 -3.18
C LEU A 182 -2.02 -23.24 -2.90
N GLU A 183 -2.78 -23.84 -3.82
CA GLU A 183 -3.36 -25.19 -3.67
C GLU A 183 -2.37 -26.31 -3.99
N SER A 184 -1.28 -26.03 -4.72
CA SER A 184 -0.13 -26.93 -4.74
C SER A 184 0.51 -26.82 -3.36
N GLY A 185 0.19 -27.82 -2.53
CA GLY A 185 0.43 -27.83 -1.10
C GLY A 185 1.78 -27.27 -0.68
N LEU A 186 1.79 -26.76 0.56
CA LEU A 186 3.00 -26.47 1.33
C LEU A 186 3.83 -27.76 1.47
N GLY A 187 4.47 -28.20 0.39
CA GLY A 187 5.62 -29.07 0.49
C GLY A 187 6.60 -28.31 1.37
N SER A 188 6.96 -28.89 2.51
CA SER A 188 8.20 -28.54 3.15
C SER A 188 9.23 -28.45 2.05
N SER A 189 9.80 -27.27 1.82
CA SER A 189 11.10 -27.22 1.18
C SER A 189 12.02 -27.95 2.15
N GLU A 190 12.08 -29.28 2.02
CA GLU A 190 13.09 -30.11 2.65
C GLU A 190 14.41 -29.40 2.38
N GLU A 191 15.16 -29.18 3.44
CA GLU A 191 16.46 -28.54 3.39
C GLU A 191 17.33 -29.30 2.38
N SER A 192 17.53 -28.71 1.20
CA SER A 192 18.49 -29.23 0.23
C SER A 192 19.87 -29.28 0.91
N PRO A 193 20.58 -30.41 0.87
CA PRO A 193 21.85 -30.56 1.56
C PRO A 193 22.90 -29.63 0.94
N GLU A 194 23.50 -28.80 1.79
CA GLU A 194 24.80 -28.16 1.60
C GLU A 194 25.11 -27.63 0.19
N ASP A 195 24.30 -26.68 -0.29
CA ASP A 195 24.69 -25.84 -1.42
C ASP A 195 25.96 -25.05 -1.06
N HIS A 196 27.06 -25.36 -1.76
CA HIS A 196 28.31 -24.60 -1.73
C HIS A 196 28.02 -23.09 -1.84
N GLU A 197 28.53 -22.31 -0.88
CA GLU A 197 28.41 -20.86 -0.89
C GLU A 197 29.10 -20.33 -2.16
N ASP A 198 28.30 -19.73 -3.06
CA ASP A 198 28.85 -18.78 -4.02
C ASP A 198 29.74 -17.83 -3.21
N GLY A 199 31.03 -17.72 -3.52
CA GLY A 199 32.04 -16.96 -2.76
C GLY A 199 31.81 -15.45 -2.64
N GLU A 200 30.56 -14.99 -2.67
CA GLU A 200 30.15 -13.68 -2.19
C GLU A 200 30.30 -13.62 -0.66
N PRO A 201 30.93 -12.55 -0.14
CA PRO A 201 31.07 -12.38 1.30
C PRO A 201 29.70 -12.33 1.98
N GLU A 202 29.60 -13.02 3.12
CA GLU A 202 28.38 -13.06 3.92
C GLU A 202 28.01 -11.64 4.40
N ILE A 203 26.72 -11.32 4.32
CA ILE A 203 26.21 -10.00 4.73
C ILE A 203 26.10 -9.97 6.25
N GLN A 204 26.73 -8.96 6.87
CA GLN A 204 26.46 -8.63 8.26
C GLN A 204 25.18 -7.80 8.32
N TYR A 205 24.10 -8.34 8.90
CA TYR A 205 22.89 -7.56 9.14
C TYR A 205 23.09 -6.59 10.31
N PRO A 206 22.55 -5.36 10.25
CA PRO A 206 21.68 -4.83 9.18
C PRO A 206 22.41 -4.33 7.92
N PHE A 207 23.71 -4.05 8.03
CA PHE A 207 24.57 -3.56 6.94
C PHE A 207 26.05 -3.86 7.27
N ASP A 208 26.90 -3.79 6.25
CA ASP A 208 28.34 -3.94 6.44
C ASP A 208 28.92 -2.77 7.28
N PRO A 209 29.95 -3.01 8.09
CA PRO A 209 30.57 -1.98 8.92
C PRO A 209 30.90 -0.71 8.15
N ILE A 210 30.81 0.44 8.83
CA ILE A 210 31.17 1.72 8.24
C ILE A 210 32.63 1.65 7.76
N THR A 211 32.87 1.98 6.50
CA THR A 211 34.20 1.95 5.87
C THR A 211 34.97 3.25 6.15
N ASP A 212 36.29 3.26 5.94
CA ASP A 212 37.08 4.49 6.07
C ASP A 212 36.69 5.54 5.03
N ALA A 213 36.33 5.10 3.82
CA ALA A 213 35.82 5.99 2.78
C ALA A 213 34.51 6.66 3.23
N GLU A 214 33.56 5.91 3.79
CA GLU A 214 32.34 6.45 4.38
C GLU A 214 32.64 7.43 5.53
N ARG A 215 33.55 7.06 6.45
CA ARG A 215 33.99 7.95 7.56
C ARG A 215 34.53 9.28 7.06
N SER A 216 35.38 9.25 6.04
CA SER A 216 36.02 10.45 5.47
C SER A 216 35.12 11.26 4.53
N ALA A 217 33.97 10.73 4.11
CA ALA A 217 33.13 11.36 3.11
C ALA A 217 32.48 12.65 3.66
N PRO A 218 32.48 13.74 2.87
CA PRO A 218 31.73 14.95 3.22
C PRO A 218 30.22 14.70 3.30
N SER A 219 29.53 15.42 4.17
CA SER A 219 28.07 15.46 4.21
C SER A 219 27.50 15.89 2.85
N GLY A 220 26.33 15.38 2.48
CA GLY A 220 25.71 15.63 1.17
C GLY A 220 26.24 14.77 0.02
N THR A 221 27.34 14.04 0.20
CA THR A 221 27.79 13.03 -0.77
C THR A 221 27.04 11.70 -0.58
N PRO A 222 26.98 10.81 -1.59
CA PRO A 222 26.38 9.49 -1.44
C PRO A 222 26.93 8.71 -0.23
N LEU A 223 28.25 8.67 -0.07
CA LEU A 223 28.89 8.01 1.07
C LEU A 223 28.59 8.72 2.41
N GLY A 224 28.46 10.04 2.41
CA GLY A 224 28.06 10.81 3.59
C GLY A 224 26.64 10.45 4.05
N PHE A 225 25.68 10.36 3.13
CA PHE A 225 24.32 9.90 3.43
C PHE A 225 24.29 8.45 3.92
N ILE A 226 25.02 7.55 3.25
CA ILE A 226 25.11 6.15 3.67
C ILE A 226 25.68 6.05 5.09
N ARG A 227 26.76 6.78 5.40
CA ARG A 227 27.32 6.85 6.75
C ARG A 227 26.24 7.27 7.76
N GLN A 228 25.54 8.37 7.49
CA GLN A 228 24.50 8.91 8.38
C GLN A 228 23.34 7.92 8.62
N TRP A 229 22.90 7.19 7.59
CA TRP A 229 21.83 6.19 7.75
C TRP A 229 22.29 4.95 8.53
N LYS A 230 23.56 4.56 8.40
CA LYS A 230 24.18 3.50 9.22
C LYS A 230 24.32 3.94 10.68
N GLU A 231 24.89 5.12 10.93
CA GLU A 231 25.09 5.67 12.28
C GLU A 231 23.77 5.87 13.04
N SER A 232 22.71 6.20 12.32
CA SER A 232 21.38 6.37 12.91
C SER A 232 20.54 5.09 12.94
N GLU A 233 21.14 3.95 12.60
CA GLU A 233 20.54 2.60 12.67
C GLU A 233 19.18 2.46 11.98
N CYS A 234 18.89 3.25 10.93
CA CYS A 234 17.67 3.09 10.13
C CYS A 234 17.87 2.29 8.86
N LEU A 235 19.10 2.09 8.38
CA LEU A 235 19.33 1.36 7.13
C LEU A 235 19.26 -0.15 7.35
N VAL A 236 18.64 -0.87 6.41
CA VAL A 236 18.89 -2.30 6.18
C VAL A 236 19.29 -2.54 4.73
N ARG A 237 20.39 -3.26 4.56
CA ARG A 237 20.93 -3.68 3.28
C ARG A 237 20.26 -4.99 2.84
N VAL A 238 19.67 -4.98 1.65
CA VAL A 238 19.14 -6.19 0.99
C VAL A 238 20.30 -6.99 0.37
N PRO A 239 20.21 -8.31 0.22
CA PRO A 239 21.22 -9.04 -0.53
C PRO A 239 21.26 -8.73 -2.03
N ALA A 240 22.46 -8.75 -2.62
CA ALA A 240 22.71 -8.24 -3.97
C ALA A 240 21.98 -8.98 -5.11
N LYS A 241 21.57 -10.23 -4.88
CA LYS A 241 20.84 -11.05 -5.85
C LYS A 241 19.32 -11.05 -5.62
N ASP A 242 18.88 -10.43 -4.54
CA ASP A 242 17.48 -10.48 -4.12
C ASP A 242 16.74 -9.20 -4.50
N CYS A 243 15.42 -9.31 -4.62
CA CYS A 243 14.56 -8.16 -4.86
C CYS A 243 14.23 -7.48 -3.53
N ASP A 244 14.53 -6.19 -3.45
CA ASP A 244 14.25 -5.31 -2.32
C ASP A 244 12.75 -5.24 -1.96
N ASP A 245 11.87 -5.44 -2.94
CA ASP A 245 10.42 -5.44 -2.76
C ASP A 245 9.90 -6.39 -1.69
N TRP A 246 10.46 -7.59 -1.63
CA TRP A 246 10.03 -8.57 -0.64
C TRP A 246 10.56 -8.26 0.76
N TYR A 247 11.65 -7.50 0.88
CA TYR A 247 12.26 -7.18 2.16
C TYR A 247 11.52 -6.07 2.87
N TRP A 248 11.20 -4.97 2.17
CA TRP A 248 10.42 -3.90 2.78
C TRP A 248 8.97 -4.34 3.06
N LEU A 249 8.38 -5.16 2.18
CA LEU A 249 7.02 -5.68 2.40
C LEU A 249 6.97 -6.60 3.63
N PHE A 250 7.94 -7.51 3.74
CA PHE A 250 8.05 -8.39 4.90
C PHE A 250 8.32 -7.61 6.19
N ALA A 251 9.17 -6.58 6.15
CA ALA A 251 9.44 -5.74 7.31
C ALA A 251 8.18 -5.05 7.84
N ALA A 252 7.34 -4.55 6.94
CA ALA A 252 6.07 -3.93 7.29
C ALA A 252 5.08 -4.95 7.87
N LEU A 253 4.88 -6.09 7.21
CA LEU A 253 4.00 -7.16 7.71
C LEU A 253 4.44 -7.68 9.09
N SER A 254 5.74 -7.92 9.27
CA SER A 254 6.30 -8.35 10.55
C SER A 254 6.07 -7.31 11.64
N SER A 255 6.27 -6.02 11.34
CA SER A 255 6.01 -4.94 12.31
C SER A 255 4.54 -4.86 12.71
N SER A 256 3.63 -4.95 11.74
CA SER A 256 2.17 -5.00 11.97
C SER A 256 1.77 -6.15 12.89
N ARG A 257 2.21 -7.38 12.57
CA ARG A 257 1.94 -8.58 13.37
C ARG A 257 2.48 -8.48 14.80
N ARG A 258 3.59 -7.77 14.98
CA ARG A 258 4.30 -7.63 16.27
C ARG A 258 3.85 -6.43 17.10
N GLY A 259 2.81 -5.71 16.67
CA GLY A 259 2.13 -4.70 17.48
C GLY A 259 2.01 -3.32 16.84
N ALA A 260 2.78 -3.02 15.79
CA ALA A 260 2.68 -1.77 15.04
C ALA A 260 1.55 -1.84 14.00
N ARG A 261 0.29 -2.01 14.46
CA ARG A 261 -0.89 -2.25 13.59
C ARG A 261 -1.10 -1.21 12.50
N HIS A 262 -0.51 -0.03 12.63
CA HIS A 262 -0.67 1.06 11.67
C HIS A 262 0.67 1.46 11.03
N VAL A 263 1.59 0.49 10.92
CA VAL A 263 2.86 0.66 10.20
C VAL A 263 2.63 1.30 8.84
N GLN A 264 3.43 2.31 8.52
CA GLN A 264 3.36 3.02 7.25
C GLN A 264 4.46 2.51 6.32
N VAL A 265 4.12 2.31 5.05
CA VAL A 265 5.08 2.02 3.99
C VAL A 265 5.18 3.21 3.07
N VAL A 266 6.34 3.86 3.02
CA VAL A 266 6.55 5.03 2.16
C VAL A 266 7.08 4.56 0.81
N SER A 267 6.17 4.51 -0.18
CA SER A 267 6.48 4.20 -1.56
C SER A 267 5.34 4.66 -2.47
N ASN A 268 5.69 5.05 -3.69
CA ASN A 268 4.74 5.24 -4.79
C ASN A 268 4.63 4.00 -5.69
N ASP A 269 5.39 2.95 -5.43
CA ASP A 269 5.18 1.68 -6.12
C ASP A 269 3.95 1.00 -5.53
N HIS A 270 2.95 0.81 -6.38
CA HIS A 270 1.76 0.03 -6.02
C HIS A 270 2.03 -1.48 -6.11
N MET A 271 3.31 -1.86 -6.07
CA MET A 271 3.85 -3.18 -6.37
C MET A 271 3.30 -3.75 -7.68
N ARG A 272 2.91 -2.94 -8.67
CA ARG A 272 2.07 -3.42 -9.81
C ARG A 272 2.70 -4.54 -10.62
N ASP A 273 4.02 -4.61 -10.64
CA ASP A 273 4.76 -5.63 -11.37
C ASP A 273 4.90 -6.94 -10.56
N HIS A 274 5.10 -6.85 -9.24
CA HIS A 274 5.07 -7.98 -8.30
C HIS A 274 3.64 -8.45 -7.98
N HIS A 275 2.68 -7.52 -8.11
CA HIS A 275 1.25 -7.69 -7.96
C HIS A 275 0.75 -8.76 -8.91
N TRP A 276 1.32 -8.95 -10.13
CA TRP A 276 0.96 -10.07 -11.01
C TRP A 276 1.03 -11.44 -10.34
N ARG A 277 1.93 -11.61 -9.36
CA ARG A 277 2.09 -12.84 -8.57
C ARG A 277 1.18 -12.89 -7.33
N MET A 278 0.56 -11.75 -7.00
CA MET A 278 -0.32 -11.52 -5.84
C MET A 278 -1.77 -11.16 -6.25
N VAL A 279 -2.11 -11.06 -7.55
CA VAL A 279 -3.36 -10.45 -8.08
C VAL A 279 -4.62 -11.07 -7.51
N GLY A 280 -4.59 -12.38 -7.21
CA GLY A 280 -5.74 -13.08 -6.64
C GLY A 280 -5.98 -12.79 -5.17
N ASN A 281 -5.03 -12.15 -4.47
CA ASN A 281 -5.10 -11.96 -3.03
C ASN A 281 -5.77 -10.62 -2.68
N ARG A 282 -7.07 -10.67 -2.38
CA ARG A 282 -7.84 -9.50 -1.90
C ARG A 282 -7.28 -8.91 -0.60
N SER A 283 -6.70 -9.74 0.26
CA SER A 283 -6.09 -9.29 1.52
C SER A 283 -4.86 -8.43 1.27
N PHE A 284 -4.07 -8.71 0.22
CA PHE A 284 -2.95 -7.82 -0.16
C PHE A 284 -3.44 -6.42 -0.54
N LEU A 285 -4.51 -6.33 -1.36
CA LEU A 285 -5.07 -5.03 -1.78
C LEU A 285 -5.63 -4.24 -0.59
N LYS A 286 -6.32 -4.92 0.33
CA LYS A 286 -6.80 -4.29 1.58
C LYS A 286 -5.64 -3.80 2.44
N TRP A 287 -4.63 -4.64 2.66
CA TRP A 287 -3.42 -4.28 3.41
C TRP A 287 -2.71 -3.10 2.75
N GLN A 288 -2.52 -3.13 1.44
CA GLN A 288 -1.90 -2.05 0.68
C GLN A 288 -2.63 -0.71 0.90
N GLY A 289 -3.96 -0.71 0.76
CA GLY A 289 -4.79 0.48 0.98
C GLY A 289 -4.76 1.00 2.42
N ARG A 290 -4.32 0.19 3.38
CA ARG A 290 -4.26 0.52 4.81
C ARG A 290 -2.90 1.04 5.28
N HIS A 291 -1.84 0.69 4.56
CA HIS A 291 -0.45 0.86 5.00
C HIS A 291 0.40 1.73 4.06
N MET A 292 0.05 1.89 2.78
CA MET A 292 0.89 2.64 1.83
C MET A 292 0.73 4.16 1.95
N THR A 293 1.77 4.84 2.42
CA THR A 293 1.92 6.30 2.37
C THR A 293 2.57 6.70 1.06
N ARG A 294 1.89 7.55 0.29
CA ARG A 294 2.43 8.12 -0.95
C ARG A 294 3.36 9.28 -0.64
N VAL A 295 4.36 9.48 -1.49
CA VAL A 295 5.38 10.52 -1.31
C VAL A 295 5.49 11.39 -2.56
N SER A 296 5.51 12.70 -2.37
CA SER A 296 5.66 13.68 -3.43
C SER A 296 6.80 14.62 -3.06
N ILE A 297 7.85 14.62 -3.87
CA ILE A 297 9.07 15.40 -3.61
C ILE A 297 9.25 16.41 -4.72
N TRP A 298 9.34 17.68 -4.34
CA TRP A 298 9.55 18.80 -5.24
C TRP A 298 10.77 19.58 -4.78
N SER A 299 11.56 20.07 -5.74
CA SER A 299 12.66 20.98 -5.47
C SER A 299 12.37 22.29 -6.21
N GLU A 300 12.35 23.40 -5.48
CA GLU A 300 12.18 24.74 -6.09
C GLU A 300 13.48 25.19 -6.78
N THR A 301 14.63 24.70 -6.31
CA THR A 301 15.96 24.93 -6.88
C THR A 301 16.47 23.70 -7.63
N SER A 302 17.40 23.91 -8.56
CA SER A 302 18.16 22.81 -9.20
C SER A 302 18.99 21.99 -8.21
N ASP A 303 19.26 22.56 -7.03
CA ASP A 303 20.04 21.92 -5.97
C ASP A 303 19.12 21.14 -5.04
N ALA A 304 19.43 19.84 -4.89
CA ALA A 304 18.61 18.85 -4.21
C ALA A 304 18.62 18.96 -2.66
N GLU A 305 19.16 20.05 -2.12
CA GLU A 305 19.27 20.31 -0.68
C GLU A 305 18.00 20.97 -0.10
N ASN A 306 17.12 21.52 -0.94
CA ASN A 306 15.89 22.19 -0.50
C ASN A 306 14.62 21.52 -1.05
N CYS A 307 14.53 20.20 -0.83
CA CYS A 307 13.39 19.39 -1.27
C CYS A 307 12.20 19.56 -0.32
N LYS A 308 11.06 20.01 -0.85
CA LYS A 308 9.77 19.98 -0.17
C LYS A 308 9.18 18.58 -0.30
N VAL A 309 9.13 17.87 0.83
CA VAL A 309 8.53 16.54 0.94
C VAL A 309 7.08 16.65 1.40
N THR A 310 6.15 16.11 0.62
CA THR A 310 4.75 15.91 1.01
C THR A 310 4.48 14.42 1.12
N LEU A 311 3.96 13.99 2.27
CA LEU A 311 3.53 12.63 2.52
C LEU A 311 2.00 12.61 2.56
N THR A 312 1.40 11.70 1.80
CA THR A 312 -0.05 11.48 1.78
C THR A 312 -0.30 10.11 2.41
N PRO A 313 -0.71 10.04 3.68
CA PRO A 313 -0.98 8.78 4.34
C PRO A 313 -2.18 8.07 3.70
N PRO A 314 -2.40 6.77 4.00
CA PRO A 314 -3.61 6.04 3.65
C PRO A 314 -4.89 6.76 4.07
N ASP A 315 -5.96 6.52 3.34
CA ASP A 315 -7.28 7.09 3.64
C ASP A 315 -7.75 6.67 5.04
N LEU A 316 -8.45 7.58 5.72
CA LEU A 316 -8.96 7.37 7.09
C LEU A 316 -10.07 6.30 7.17
N TYR A 317 -10.62 5.92 6.02
CA TYR A 317 -11.62 4.87 5.90
C TYR A 317 -11.44 4.08 4.60
N SER A 318 -11.89 2.83 4.59
CA SER A 318 -11.79 1.98 3.40
C SER A 318 -12.92 2.24 2.40
N MET A 319 -12.56 2.40 1.13
CA MET A 319 -13.48 2.49 -0.01
C MET A 319 -14.08 1.12 -0.39
N GLN A 320 -14.77 0.48 0.55
CA GLN A 320 -15.49 -0.78 0.33
C GLN A 320 -16.77 -0.82 1.17
N ALA A 321 -17.64 -1.79 0.91
CA ALA A 321 -18.85 -1.95 1.71
C ALA A 321 -18.48 -2.23 3.18
N GLN A 322 -19.15 -1.53 4.10
CA GLN A 322 -18.90 -1.63 5.53
C GLN A 322 -20.21 -1.81 6.30
N VAL A 323 -20.12 -2.43 7.48
CA VAL A 323 -21.21 -2.50 8.44
C VAL A 323 -20.76 -1.84 9.73
N SER A 324 -21.63 -1.02 10.31
CA SER A 324 -21.48 -0.45 11.65
C SER A 324 -21.27 -1.54 12.70
N CYS A 325 -20.59 -1.20 13.80
CA CYS A 325 -20.21 -2.16 14.84
C CYS A 325 -21.40 -2.85 15.53
N ASP A 326 -22.56 -2.20 15.56
CA ASP A 326 -23.81 -2.72 16.11
C ASP A 326 -24.67 -3.46 15.08
N GLY A 327 -24.22 -3.52 13.82
CA GLY A 327 -24.87 -4.22 12.72
C GLY A 327 -26.10 -3.52 12.14
N SER A 328 -26.40 -2.29 12.57
CA SER A 328 -27.67 -1.62 12.23
C SER A 328 -27.60 -0.84 10.92
N HIS A 329 -26.43 -0.39 10.51
CA HIS A 329 -26.15 0.37 9.29
C HIS A 329 -25.13 -0.33 8.40
N TRP A 330 -25.44 -0.38 7.11
CA TRP A 330 -24.58 -0.85 6.04
C TRP A 330 -24.29 0.31 5.09
N HIS A 331 -23.02 0.55 4.78
CA HIS A 331 -22.58 1.60 3.87
C HIS A 331 -21.94 0.98 2.64
N PHE A 332 -22.33 1.43 1.45
CA PHE A 332 -21.85 0.91 0.18
C PHE A 332 -21.30 2.06 -0.66
N PRO A 333 -20.02 1.98 -1.09
CA PRO A 333 -19.51 2.92 -2.09
C PRO A 333 -20.07 2.55 -3.46
N VAL A 334 -20.61 3.54 -4.15
CA VAL A 334 -21.20 3.40 -5.49
C VAL A 334 -20.45 4.32 -6.44
N PRO A 335 -19.62 3.77 -7.33
CA PRO A 335 -18.86 4.57 -8.29
C PRO A 335 -19.78 5.37 -9.21
N THR A 336 -19.42 6.63 -9.48
CA THR A 336 -20.09 7.52 -10.44
C THR A 336 -19.67 7.16 -11.86
N LEU A 337 -19.98 5.94 -12.28
CA LEU A 337 -19.61 5.40 -13.57
C LEU A 337 -20.86 4.99 -14.35
N PRO A 338 -20.83 5.11 -15.70
CA PRO A 338 -21.84 4.52 -16.54
C PRO A 338 -22.07 3.05 -16.21
N SER A 339 -23.33 2.64 -16.12
CA SER A 339 -23.70 1.26 -15.85
C SER A 339 -23.14 0.32 -16.92
N ARG A 340 -22.97 -0.97 -16.60
CA ARG A 340 -22.50 -1.96 -17.59
C ARG A 340 -23.39 -1.98 -18.83
N ALA A 341 -24.68 -1.76 -18.68
CA ALA A 341 -25.62 -1.66 -19.80
C ALA A 341 -25.34 -0.42 -20.68
N GLN A 342 -25.08 0.74 -20.07
CA GLN A 342 -24.70 1.97 -20.79
C GLN A 342 -23.33 1.84 -21.49
N GLN A 343 -22.38 1.12 -20.90
CA GLN A 343 -21.09 0.82 -21.53
C GLN A 343 -21.26 -0.10 -22.75
N LEU A 344 -22.13 -1.11 -22.65
CA LEU A 344 -22.44 -2.03 -23.74
C LEU A 344 -23.17 -1.33 -24.89
N SER A 345 -24.13 -0.43 -24.59
CA SER A 345 -24.89 0.31 -25.61
C SER A 345 -24.05 1.38 -26.31
N SER A 346 -23.14 2.04 -25.59
CA SER A 346 -22.22 3.03 -26.16
C SER A 346 -21.03 2.41 -26.92
N GLY A 347 -20.80 1.10 -26.79
CA GLY A 347 -19.64 0.41 -27.38
C GLY A 347 -18.29 0.85 -26.81
N ARG A 348 -18.27 1.63 -25.73
CA ARG A 348 -17.05 2.14 -25.08
C ARG A 348 -16.88 1.48 -23.71
N PRO A 349 -16.08 0.41 -23.60
CA PRO A 349 -15.69 -0.10 -22.29
C PRO A 349 -14.87 0.96 -21.55
N LEU A 350 -15.18 1.20 -20.28
CA LEU A 350 -14.43 2.16 -19.47
C LEU A 350 -13.03 1.63 -19.17
N PRO A 351 -11.96 2.41 -19.41
CA PRO A 351 -10.63 2.06 -18.98
C PRO A 351 -10.57 1.84 -17.47
N ARG A 352 -9.85 0.81 -17.02
CA ARG A 352 -9.68 0.49 -15.59
C ARG A 352 -9.22 1.69 -14.76
N LYS A 353 -8.38 2.56 -15.33
CA LYS A 353 -7.90 3.78 -14.66
C LYS A 353 -9.04 4.77 -14.37
N GLU A 354 -10.00 4.91 -15.29
CA GLU A 354 -11.20 5.74 -15.08
C GLU A 354 -12.09 5.13 -14.00
N ILE A 355 -12.18 3.80 -13.94
CA ILE A 355 -12.92 3.08 -12.90
C ILE A 355 -12.29 3.30 -11.52
N GLU A 356 -10.97 3.17 -11.42
CA GLU A 356 -10.20 3.33 -10.18
C GLU A 356 -10.16 4.77 -9.68
N SER A 357 -10.30 5.77 -10.57
CA SER A 357 -10.34 7.19 -10.21
C SER A 357 -11.76 7.75 -10.11
N ALA A 358 -12.78 6.91 -10.23
CA ALA A 358 -14.17 7.36 -10.18
C ALA A 358 -14.49 7.94 -8.81
N GLU A 359 -15.16 9.09 -8.78
CA GLU A 359 -15.81 9.53 -7.55
C GLU A 359 -16.83 8.48 -7.13
N CYS A 360 -17.08 8.38 -5.82
CA CYS A 360 -18.09 7.47 -5.29
C CYS A 360 -19.12 8.26 -4.53
N HIS A 361 -20.39 7.99 -4.83
CA HIS A 361 -21.47 8.27 -3.90
C HIS A 361 -21.55 7.15 -2.86
N TRP A 362 -22.17 7.44 -1.73
CA TRP A 362 -22.38 6.44 -0.69
C TRP A 362 -23.86 6.15 -0.56
N LEU A 363 -24.20 4.87 -0.54
CA LEU A 363 -25.52 4.40 -0.17
C LEU A 363 -25.45 3.89 1.26
N VAL A 364 -26.37 4.29 2.12
CA VAL A 364 -26.53 3.71 3.45
C VAL A 364 -27.86 2.98 3.53
N ALA A 365 -27.83 1.75 4.02
CA ALA A 365 -29.01 0.98 4.37
C ALA A 365 -29.00 0.75 5.88
N TRP A 366 -30.06 1.11 6.60
CA TRP A 366 -30.12 0.98 8.05
C TRP A 366 -31.48 0.52 8.54
N HIS A 367 -31.54 0.02 9.76
CA HIS A 367 -32.82 -0.23 10.43
C HIS A 367 -32.76 0.32 11.85
N MET A 368 -33.88 0.86 12.33
CA MET A 368 -34.02 1.17 13.75
C MET A 368 -34.21 -0.14 14.54
N LYS A 369 -33.67 -0.19 15.76
CA LYS A 369 -33.86 -1.33 16.67
C LYS A 369 -35.23 -1.31 17.33
#